data_AF-A0A939KDH7-F1
#
_entry.id   AF-A0A939KDH7-F1
#
_cell.length_a   1.000
_cell.length_b   1.000
_cell.length_c   1.000
_cell.angle_alpha   90.00
_cell.angle_beta   90.00
_cell.angle_gamma   90.00
#
_symmetry.space_group_name_H-M   'P 1'
#
loop_
_entity.id
_entity.type
_entity.pdbx_description
1 polymer ?
#
loop_
_entity_poly.entity_id
_entity_poly.type
_entity_poly.pdbx_seq_one_letter_code
_entity_poly.pdbx_strand_id
1 'polypeptide(L)'
;MSEIINYLQIGTNAFALLVAGWIYAAYIKNLNSTLKLKDEQIKAVDKNISFLRDKITNLEKKSPENIEKILNERIKIREEEIIRLNDDKKDHVSEVSTKGEEVKRLKSELEKAKGIRRTMDLLELDLEEEDDKYWLFSVDAEYEIEEMGEVAVDSGQLMITDPGYINSEWQDDEFEDIRLVKDVDTGEIYQFRKDFNNYGEKISGFDNTVNELVESGKFEHLEVDNSDKINFSYAGVCHATLSEKGYGELPFKLGHVGAGIAVRTVLGDGMYPVYAEKYDGKIVRVYFNLI
;
A
#
# COMPACT_ATOMS: atom_id res chain seq x y z
N MET A 1 -133.19 -22.33 -0.60
CA MET A 1 -132.94 -20.87 -0.80
C MET A 1 -131.93 -20.30 0.19
N SER A 2 -131.73 -20.90 1.37
CA SER A 2 -130.72 -20.49 2.37
C SER A 2 -129.27 -20.87 2.00
N GLU A 3 -129.06 -22.02 1.34
CA GLU A 3 -127.71 -22.48 0.98
C GLU A 3 -127.04 -21.61 -0.10
N ILE A 4 -127.80 -21.13 -1.08
CA ILE A 4 -127.26 -20.30 -2.19
C ILE A 4 -126.74 -18.95 -1.67
N ILE A 5 -127.42 -18.34 -0.69
CA ILE A 5 -127.01 -17.05 -0.09
C ILE A 5 -125.73 -17.22 0.71
N ASN A 6 -125.59 -18.32 1.47
CA ASN A 6 -124.36 -18.63 2.20
C ASN A 6 -123.18 -18.87 1.24
N TYR A 7 -123.37 -19.61 0.15
CA TYR A 7 -122.32 -19.81 -0.86
C TYR A 7 -121.89 -18.50 -1.54
N LEU A 8 -122.84 -17.58 -1.79
CA LEU A 8 -122.56 -16.29 -2.43
C LEU A 8 -121.82 -15.33 -1.47
N GLN A 9 -122.15 -15.35 -0.19
CA GLN A 9 -121.45 -14.59 0.85
C GLN A 9 -120.04 -15.14 1.11
N ILE A 10 -119.86 -16.46 1.13
CA ILE A 10 -118.54 -17.12 1.17
C ILE A 10 -117.72 -16.73 -0.07
N GLY A 11 -118.33 -16.73 -1.26
CA GLY A 11 -117.67 -16.31 -2.50
C GLY A 11 -117.23 -14.85 -2.49
N THR A 12 -118.05 -13.95 -1.96
CA THR A 12 -117.74 -12.50 -1.91
C THR A 12 -116.66 -12.21 -0.87
N ASN A 13 -116.69 -12.87 0.29
CA ASN A 13 -115.63 -12.77 1.30
C ASN A 13 -114.31 -13.36 0.78
N ALA A 14 -114.36 -14.50 0.07
CA ALA A 14 -113.18 -15.07 -0.58
C ALA A 14 -112.60 -14.13 -1.63
N PHE A 15 -113.46 -13.48 -2.44
CA PHE A 15 -113.01 -12.49 -3.43
C PHE A 15 -112.40 -11.24 -2.78
N ALA A 16 -113.01 -10.71 -1.71
CA ALA A 16 -112.47 -9.59 -0.96
C ALA A 16 -111.10 -9.92 -0.34
N LEU A 17 -110.92 -11.14 0.18
CA LEU A 17 -109.63 -11.62 0.69
C LEU A 17 -108.58 -11.77 -0.42
N LEU A 18 -108.98 -12.20 -1.62
CA LEU A 18 -108.08 -12.26 -2.78
C LEU A 18 -107.65 -10.87 -3.24
N VAL A 19 -108.57 -9.90 -3.31
CA VAL A 19 -108.25 -8.51 -3.67
C VAL A 19 -107.36 -7.86 -2.61
N ALA A 20 -107.66 -8.05 -1.32
CA ALA A 20 -106.82 -7.57 -0.22
C ALA A 20 -105.41 -8.22 -0.25
N GLY A 21 -105.34 -9.53 -0.51
CA GLY A 21 -104.09 -10.25 -0.71
C GLY A 21 -103.28 -9.72 -1.89
N TRP A 22 -103.94 -9.37 -3.00
CA TRP A 22 -103.28 -8.80 -4.17
C TRP A 22 -102.75 -7.38 -3.92
N ILE A 23 -103.53 -6.53 -3.25
CA ILE A 23 -103.10 -5.17 -2.86
C ILE A 23 -101.92 -5.25 -1.89
N TYR A 24 -101.97 -6.16 -0.92
CA TYR A 24 -100.86 -6.37 0.02
C TYR A 24 -99.61 -6.89 -0.69
N ALA A 25 -99.75 -7.83 -1.63
CA ALA A 25 -98.64 -8.32 -2.45
C ALA A 25 -98.05 -7.20 -3.34
N ALA A 26 -98.88 -6.34 -3.92
CA ALA A 26 -98.43 -5.20 -4.71
C ALA A 26 -97.70 -4.16 -3.85
N TYR A 27 -98.18 -3.89 -2.62
CA TYR A 27 -97.53 -3.02 -1.66
C TYR A 27 -96.16 -3.57 -1.21
N ILE A 28 -96.07 -4.86 -0.88
CA ILE A 28 -94.79 -5.53 -0.56
C ILE A 28 -93.84 -5.45 -1.76
N LYS A 29 -94.33 -5.65 -2.98
CA LYS A 29 -93.49 -5.57 -4.18
C LYS A 29 -92.94 -4.15 -4.38
N ASN A 30 -93.74 -3.11 -4.12
CA ASN A 30 -93.30 -1.72 -4.20
C ASN A 30 -92.29 -1.34 -3.10
N LEU A 31 -92.50 -1.83 -1.87
CA LEU A 31 -91.51 -1.68 -0.79
C LEU A 31 -90.19 -2.37 -1.15
N ASN A 32 -90.24 -3.59 -1.68
CA ASN A 32 -89.05 -4.31 -2.12
C ASN A 32 -88.34 -3.62 -3.28
N SER A 33 -89.05 -3.03 -4.24
CA SER A 33 -88.39 -2.24 -5.30
C SER A 33 -87.79 -0.95 -4.76
N THR A 34 -88.44 -0.29 -3.81
CA THR A 34 -87.91 0.93 -3.17
C THR A 34 -86.66 0.62 -2.34
N LEU A 35 -86.66 -0.50 -1.59
CA LEU A 35 -85.48 -0.99 -0.87
C LEU A 35 -84.33 -1.31 -1.83
N LYS A 36 -84.59 -2.00 -2.94
CA LYS A 36 -83.56 -2.26 -3.96
C LYS A 36 -82.97 -0.98 -4.55
N LEU A 37 -83.80 0.01 -4.87
CA LEU A 37 -83.33 1.30 -5.37
C LEU A 37 -82.48 2.04 -4.33
N LYS A 38 -82.84 1.96 -3.05
CA LYS A 38 -82.04 2.53 -1.96
C LYS A 38 -80.71 1.79 -1.76
N ASP A 39 -80.70 0.47 -1.85
CA ASP A 39 -79.47 -0.33 -1.82
C ASP A 39 -78.55 -0.01 -3.00
N GLU A 40 -79.10 0.20 -4.19
CA GLU A 40 -78.34 0.64 -5.36
C GLU A 40 -77.78 2.06 -5.18
N GLN A 41 -78.54 2.97 -4.58
CA GLN A 41 -78.06 4.31 -4.23
C GLN A 41 -76.93 4.25 -3.20
N ILE A 42 -77.06 3.42 -2.16
CA ILE A 42 -76.02 3.22 -1.14
C ILE A 42 -74.75 2.66 -1.79
N LYS A 43 -74.86 1.63 -2.64
CA LYS A 43 -73.70 1.09 -3.38
C LYS A 43 -73.04 2.11 -4.31
N ALA A 44 -73.82 2.98 -4.94
CA ALA A 44 -73.27 4.05 -5.78
C ALA A 44 -72.53 5.09 -4.95
N VAL A 45 -73.05 5.46 -3.78
CA VAL A 45 -72.40 6.37 -2.83
C VAL A 45 -71.13 5.75 -2.25
N ASP A 46 -71.15 4.48 -1.85
CA ASP A 46 -69.98 3.77 -1.34
C ASP A 46 -68.85 3.72 -2.37
N LYS A 47 -69.18 3.44 -3.64
CA LYS A 47 -68.20 3.49 -4.74
C LYS A 47 -67.60 4.88 -4.93
N ASN A 48 -68.40 5.94 -4.78
CA ASN A 48 -67.90 7.31 -4.87
C ASN A 48 -67.00 7.66 -3.67
N ILE A 49 -67.34 7.20 -2.45
CA ILE A 49 -66.51 7.39 -1.27
C ILE A 49 -65.18 6.65 -1.40
N SER A 50 -65.18 5.40 -1.87
CA SER A 50 -63.94 4.66 -2.10
C SER A 50 -63.08 5.34 -3.16
N PHE A 51 -63.68 5.79 -4.26
CA PHE A 51 -62.98 6.52 -5.30
C PHE A 51 -62.36 7.85 -4.79
N LEU A 52 -63.09 8.60 -3.97
CA LEU A 52 -62.56 9.83 -3.36
C LEU A 52 -61.44 9.54 -2.37
N ARG A 53 -61.54 8.48 -1.57
CA ARG A 53 -60.45 8.03 -0.69
C ARG A 53 -59.20 7.67 -1.49
N ASP A 54 -59.36 6.87 -2.54
CA ASP A 54 -58.24 6.49 -3.41
C ASP A 54 -57.59 7.73 -4.08
N LYS A 55 -58.41 8.73 -4.45
CA LYS A 55 -57.93 9.99 -5.00
C LYS A 55 -57.18 10.83 -3.97
N ILE A 56 -57.68 10.92 -2.74
CA ILE A 56 -57.02 11.63 -1.63
C ILE A 56 -55.68 10.95 -1.30
N THR A 57 -55.64 9.62 -1.16
CA THR A 57 -54.39 8.89 -0.91
C THR A 57 -53.39 9.06 -2.05
N ASN A 58 -53.85 9.11 -3.30
CA ASN A 58 -52.98 9.41 -4.43
C ASN A 58 -52.48 10.86 -4.44
N LEU A 59 -53.29 11.82 -3.98
CA LEU A 59 -52.87 13.22 -3.82
C LEU A 59 -51.90 13.38 -2.65
N GLU A 60 -52.09 12.67 -1.53
CA GLU A 60 -51.15 12.63 -0.41
C GLU A 60 -49.80 12.06 -0.84
N LYS A 61 -49.78 10.98 -1.62
CA LYS A 61 -48.53 10.44 -2.19
C LYS A 61 -47.84 11.42 -3.15
N LYS A 62 -48.59 12.31 -3.80
CA LYS A 62 -48.09 13.36 -4.69
C LYS A 62 -47.91 14.71 -3.98
N SER A 63 -48.19 14.77 -2.68
CA SER A 63 -48.01 16.00 -1.91
C SER A 63 -46.52 16.35 -1.90
N PRO A 64 -46.16 17.63 -2.11
CA PRO A 64 -44.78 18.08 -2.09
C PRO A 64 -44.02 17.63 -0.83
N GLU A 65 -44.69 17.61 0.33
CA GLU A 65 -44.09 17.20 1.61
C GLU A 65 -43.72 15.71 1.66
N ASN A 66 -44.58 14.82 1.12
CA ASN A 66 -44.28 13.39 1.06
C ASN A 66 -43.22 13.09 0.01
N ILE A 67 -43.21 13.83 -1.10
CA ILE A 67 -42.16 13.73 -2.11
C ILE A 67 -40.82 14.19 -1.51
N GLU A 68 -40.81 15.32 -0.79
CA GLU A 68 -39.62 15.83 -0.11
C GLU A 68 -39.11 14.85 0.94
N LYS A 69 -39.99 14.26 1.75
CA LYS A 69 -39.62 13.22 2.72
C LYS A 69 -38.99 12.00 2.03
N ILE A 70 -39.62 11.48 0.98
CA ILE A 70 -39.11 10.32 0.21
C ILE A 70 -37.77 10.66 -0.46
N LEU A 71 -37.63 11.88 -0.98
CA LEU A 71 -36.39 12.34 -1.60
C LEU A 71 -35.28 12.48 -0.56
N ASN A 72 -35.55 13.06 0.61
CA ASN A 72 -34.59 13.16 1.70
C ASN A 72 -34.18 11.79 2.24
N GLU A 73 -35.12 10.85 2.40
CA GLU A 73 -34.79 9.46 2.76
C GLU A 73 -33.92 8.78 1.69
N ARG A 74 -34.23 8.98 0.39
CA ARG A 74 -33.40 8.44 -0.70
C ARG A 74 -32.02 9.08 -0.75
N ILE A 75 -31.92 10.39 -0.55
CA ILE A 75 -30.65 11.11 -0.52
C ILE A 75 -29.81 10.56 0.63
N LYS A 76 -30.39 10.42 1.83
CA LYS A 76 -29.71 9.85 2.98
C LYS A 76 -29.20 8.43 2.72
N ILE A 77 -30.04 7.55 2.16
CA ILE A 77 -29.62 6.18 1.79
C ILE A 77 -28.46 6.22 0.77
N ARG A 78 -28.50 7.15 -0.19
CA ARG A 78 -27.41 7.30 -1.18
C ARG A 78 -26.14 7.87 -0.57
N GLU A 79 -26.24 8.81 0.36
CA GLU A 79 -25.09 9.35 1.10
C GLU A 79 -24.43 8.28 1.96
N GLU A 80 -25.22 7.49 2.70
CA GLU A 80 -24.72 6.34 3.48
C GLU A 80 -24.04 5.29 2.57
N GLU A 81 -24.62 5.01 1.40
CA GLU A 81 -24.02 4.09 0.41
C GLU A 81 -22.71 4.64 -0.17
N ILE A 82 -22.64 5.95 -0.46
CA ILE A 82 -21.42 6.61 -0.95
C ILE A 82 -20.32 6.54 0.11
N ILE A 83 -20.65 6.76 1.39
CA ILE A 83 -19.69 6.66 2.49
C ILE A 83 -19.15 5.24 2.58
N ARG A 84 -20.03 4.22 2.59
CA ARG A 84 -19.60 2.81 2.62
C ARG A 84 -18.68 2.46 1.46
N LEU A 85 -19.06 2.83 0.24
CA LEU A 85 -18.25 2.57 -0.96
C LEU A 85 -16.90 3.29 -0.92
N ASN A 86 -16.81 4.46 -0.29
CA ASN A 86 -15.57 5.19 -0.13
C ASN A 86 -14.64 4.54 0.90
N ASP A 87 -15.20 4.03 1.99
CA ASP A 87 -14.46 3.26 3.00
C ASP A 87 -13.94 1.94 2.40
N ASP A 88 -14.81 1.18 1.72
CA ASP A 88 -14.41 -0.05 1.00
C ASP A 88 -13.28 0.23 0.00
N LYS A 89 -13.36 1.36 -0.73
CA LYS A 89 -12.30 1.77 -1.67
C LYS A 89 -10.98 2.04 -0.95
N LYS A 90 -11.02 2.70 0.20
CA LYS A 90 -9.82 3.02 0.98
C LYS A 90 -9.13 1.76 1.49
N ASP A 91 -9.92 0.81 1.99
CA ASP A 91 -9.44 -0.49 2.46
C ASP A 91 -8.82 -1.27 1.30
N HIS A 92 -9.49 -1.35 0.15
CA HIS A 92 -8.94 -2.02 -1.04
C HIS A 92 -7.66 -1.35 -1.57
N VAL A 93 -7.54 -0.02 -1.52
CA VAL A 93 -6.31 0.67 -1.90
C VAL A 93 -5.17 0.28 -0.96
N SER A 94 -5.43 0.17 0.34
CA SER A 94 -4.42 -0.28 1.30
C SER A 94 -4.00 -1.72 1.07
N GLU A 95 -4.94 -2.63 0.80
CA GLU A 95 -4.68 -4.05 0.53
C GLU A 95 -3.93 -4.27 -0.78
N VAL A 96 -4.23 -3.48 -1.81
CA VAL A 96 -3.48 -3.50 -3.08
C VAL A 96 -2.05 -3.00 -2.87
N SER A 97 -1.85 -2.00 -2.02
CA SER A 97 -0.52 -1.50 -1.68
C SER A 97 0.31 -2.57 -0.97
N THR A 98 -0.24 -3.20 0.08
CA THR A 98 0.47 -4.25 0.82
C THR A 98 0.80 -5.46 -0.05
N LYS A 99 -0.17 -5.95 -0.85
CA LYS A 99 0.07 -7.02 -1.82
C LYS A 99 1.08 -6.63 -2.90
N GLY A 100 1.08 -5.36 -3.31
CA GLY A 100 2.08 -4.82 -4.24
C GLY A 100 3.50 -4.90 -3.68
N GLU A 101 3.68 -4.56 -2.40
CA GLU A 101 4.95 -4.69 -1.68
C GLU A 101 5.38 -6.15 -1.52
N GLU A 102 4.45 -7.05 -1.17
CA GLU A 102 4.72 -8.49 -1.09
C GLU A 102 5.17 -9.06 -2.44
N VAL A 103 4.50 -8.69 -3.54
CA VAL A 103 4.89 -9.10 -4.89
C VAL A 103 6.28 -8.57 -5.25
N LYS A 104 6.60 -7.33 -4.86
CA LYS A 104 7.94 -6.75 -5.08
C LYS A 104 9.01 -7.52 -4.29
N ARG A 105 8.73 -7.89 -3.04
CA ARG A 105 9.61 -8.72 -2.21
C ARG A 105 9.82 -10.10 -2.84
N LEU A 106 8.74 -10.79 -3.20
CA LEU A 106 8.80 -12.11 -3.85
C LEU A 106 9.54 -12.07 -5.18
N LYS A 107 9.37 -11.02 -5.99
CA LYS A 107 10.15 -10.84 -7.22
C LYS A 107 11.64 -10.66 -6.94
N SER A 108 12.00 -9.91 -5.89
CA SER A 108 13.41 -9.75 -5.48
C SER A 108 14.01 -11.07 -5.01
N GLU A 109 13.28 -11.84 -4.19
CA GLU A 109 13.70 -13.18 -3.77
C GLU A 109 13.84 -14.14 -4.95
N LEU A 110 12.91 -14.09 -5.91
CA LEU A 110 12.98 -14.90 -7.13
C LEU A 110 14.19 -14.54 -7.99
N GLU A 111 14.50 -13.26 -8.16
CA GLU A 111 15.69 -12.84 -8.91
C GLU A 111 16.98 -13.22 -8.16
N LYS A 112 17.01 -13.14 -6.82
CA LYS A 112 18.12 -13.69 -6.02
C LYS A 112 18.29 -15.18 -6.24
N ALA A 113 17.21 -15.95 -6.19
CA ALA A 113 17.21 -17.40 -6.41
C ALA A 113 17.64 -17.77 -7.84
N LYS A 114 17.19 -17.02 -8.86
CA LYS A 114 17.65 -17.17 -10.25
C LYS A 114 19.13 -16.80 -10.39
N GLY A 115 19.58 -15.76 -9.70
CA GLY A 115 20.99 -15.38 -9.64
C GLY A 115 21.83 -16.53 -9.10
N ILE A 116 21.43 -17.10 -7.96
CA ILE A 116 22.07 -18.29 -7.35
C ILE A 116 22.06 -19.46 -8.34
N ARG A 117 20.92 -19.77 -8.96
CA ARG A 117 20.84 -20.85 -9.95
C ARG A 117 21.76 -20.62 -11.14
N ARG A 118 21.84 -19.40 -11.68
CA ARG A 118 22.77 -19.09 -12.78
C ARG A 118 24.22 -19.20 -12.35
N THR A 119 24.55 -18.79 -11.12
CA THR A 119 25.90 -18.99 -10.56
C THR A 119 26.19 -20.47 -10.40
N MET A 120 25.23 -21.27 -9.95
CA MET A 120 25.33 -22.72 -9.83
C MET A 120 25.53 -23.38 -11.20
N ASP A 121 24.69 -23.03 -12.19
CA ASP A 121 24.81 -23.50 -13.57
C ASP A 121 26.17 -23.08 -14.20
N LEU A 122 26.67 -21.87 -13.92
CA LEU A 122 28.00 -21.41 -14.37
C LEU A 122 29.15 -22.19 -13.72
N LEU A 123 29.03 -22.49 -12.42
CA LEU A 123 30.00 -23.31 -11.69
C LEU A 123 29.95 -24.79 -12.14
N GLU A 124 28.82 -25.23 -12.69
CA GLU A 124 28.62 -26.57 -13.25
C GLU A 124 29.18 -26.68 -14.68
N LEU A 125 29.15 -25.60 -15.48
CA LEU A 125 29.62 -25.58 -16.88
C LEU A 125 31.15 -25.64 -17.05
N ASP A 126 31.95 -25.39 -16.01
CA ASP A 126 33.43 -25.44 -16.07
C ASP A 126 34.04 -26.75 -15.53
N LEU A 127 33.21 -27.77 -15.21
CA LEU A 127 33.66 -29.07 -14.71
C LEU A 127 33.40 -30.23 -15.70
N GLU A 128 33.43 -29.96 -17.01
CA GLU A 128 33.55 -31.01 -18.02
C GLU A 128 35.02 -31.46 -18.17
N GLU A 129 35.59 -32.11 -17.16
CA GLU A 129 36.73 -33.02 -17.37
C GLU A 129 36.91 -33.97 -16.17
N GLU A 130 36.52 -35.24 -16.40
CA GLU A 130 36.95 -36.47 -15.72
C GLU A 130 36.91 -36.52 -14.18
N ASP A 131 35.72 -36.67 -13.59
CA ASP A 131 35.42 -37.67 -12.54
C ASP A 131 34.05 -37.38 -11.90
N ASP A 132 33.16 -38.37 -11.87
CA ASP A 132 31.75 -38.33 -11.39
C ASP A 132 31.58 -38.04 -9.87
N LYS A 133 32.48 -37.27 -9.24
CA LYS A 133 32.53 -37.06 -7.78
C LYS A 133 32.58 -35.60 -7.32
N TYR A 134 32.45 -34.63 -8.21
CA TYR A 134 32.49 -33.21 -7.88
C TYR A 134 31.19 -32.47 -8.19
N TRP A 135 30.06 -33.00 -7.71
CA TRP A 135 28.90 -32.13 -7.48
C TRP A 135 29.33 -31.09 -6.44
N LEU A 136 29.45 -29.81 -6.83
CA LEU A 136 29.84 -28.73 -5.93
C LEU A 136 28.88 -28.62 -4.73
N PHE A 137 27.62 -29.01 -4.94
CA PHE A 137 26.56 -29.12 -3.95
C PHE A 137 25.75 -30.40 -4.18
N SER A 138 25.40 -31.13 -3.12
CA SER A 138 24.47 -32.26 -3.19
C SER A 138 23.06 -31.79 -3.56
N VAL A 139 22.28 -32.65 -4.24
CA VAL A 139 20.85 -32.38 -4.56
C VAL A 139 20.01 -32.15 -3.28
N ASP A 140 20.43 -32.72 -2.16
CA ASP A 140 19.83 -32.56 -0.83
C ASP A 140 20.54 -31.51 0.05
N ALA A 141 21.29 -30.57 -0.54
CA ALA A 141 22.06 -29.58 0.22
C ALA A 141 21.16 -28.73 1.13
N GLU A 142 21.41 -28.80 2.43
CA GLU A 142 20.74 -27.97 3.42
C GLU A 142 21.27 -26.53 3.36
N TYR A 143 20.35 -25.57 3.39
CA TYR A 143 20.65 -24.15 3.44
C TYR A 143 20.64 -23.66 4.89
N GLU A 144 21.73 -23.06 5.33
CA GLU A 144 21.89 -22.54 6.68
C GLU A 144 22.41 -21.10 6.65
N ILE A 145 21.88 -20.25 7.51
CA ILE A 145 22.43 -18.92 7.77
C ILE A 145 23.07 -18.96 9.16
N GLU A 146 24.37 -18.70 9.21
CA GLU A 146 25.15 -18.69 10.46
C GLU A 146 25.76 -17.31 10.69
N GLU A 147 25.68 -16.82 11.93
CA GLU A 147 26.46 -15.66 12.36
C GLU A 147 27.91 -16.08 12.58
N MET A 148 28.81 -15.57 11.73
CA MET A 148 30.23 -15.92 11.77
C MET A 148 30.99 -15.18 12.87
N GLY A 149 30.47 -14.04 13.31
CA GLY A 149 31.08 -13.19 14.34
C GLY A 149 30.84 -11.71 14.07
N GLU A 150 31.65 -10.87 14.70
CA GLU A 150 31.56 -9.40 14.62
C GLU A 150 32.89 -8.77 14.22
N VAL A 151 32.83 -7.67 13.47
CA VAL A 151 34.00 -6.85 13.12
C VAL A 151 33.93 -5.52 13.87
N ALA A 152 34.97 -5.23 14.63
CA ALA A 152 35.18 -3.94 15.26
C ALA A 152 35.72 -2.92 14.25
N VAL A 153 35.03 -1.80 14.10
CA VAL A 153 35.41 -0.70 13.21
C VAL A 153 35.65 0.55 14.04
N ASP A 154 36.83 1.16 13.91
CA ASP A 154 37.27 2.36 14.64
C ASP A 154 37.73 3.49 13.68
N SER A 155 37.51 3.28 12.38
CA SER A 155 37.84 4.23 11.31
C SER A 155 36.61 4.62 10.50
N GLY A 156 35.43 4.10 10.85
CA GLY A 156 34.24 4.10 10.02
C GLY A 156 34.36 3.35 8.68
N GLN A 157 35.43 2.58 8.46
CA GLN A 157 35.74 1.91 7.20
C GLN A 157 35.98 0.41 7.40
N LEU A 158 35.61 -0.40 6.43
CA LEU A 158 35.86 -1.85 6.41
C LEU A 158 36.52 -2.24 5.08
N MET A 159 37.56 -3.07 5.15
CA MET A 159 38.27 -3.58 3.98
C MET A 159 38.22 -5.10 3.94
N ILE A 160 37.96 -5.65 2.75
CA ILE A 160 38.06 -7.09 2.46
C ILE A 160 39.23 -7.27 1.50
N THR A 161 40.20 -8.09 1.89
CA THR A 161 41.39 -8.41 1.09
C THR A 161 41.90 -9.80 1.45
N ASP A 162 42.66 -10.41 0.54
CA ASP A 162 43.42 -11.62 0.85
C ASP A 162 44.57 -11.25 1.82
N PRO A 163 44.69 -11.93 2.97
CA PRO A 163 45.78 -11.71 3.91
C PRO A 163 47.18 -11.84 3.29
N GLY A 164 47.34 -12.66 2.24
CA GLY A 164 48.59 -12.82 1.51
C GLY A 164 49.08 -11.53 0.85
N TYR A 165 48.16 -10.69 0.37
CA TYR A 165 48.49 -9.43 -0.29
C TYR A 165 48.92 -8.34 0.68
N ILE A 166 48.53 -8.41 1.95
CA ILE A 166 48.92 -7.43 2.97
C ILE A 166 50.45 -7.35 3.11
N ASN A 167 51.15 -8.48 2.99
CA ASN A 167 52.61 -8.48 3.12
C ASN A 167 53.36 -8.18 1.82
N SER A 168 52.77 -8.47 0.65
CA SER A 168 53.46 -8.35 -0.64
C SER A 168 53.08 -7.10 -1.43
N GLU A 169 51.81 -6.72 -1.39
CA GLU A 169 51.21 -5.72 -2.27
C GLU A 169 50.82 -4.43 -1.55
N TRP A 170 50.77 -4.44 -0.22
CA TRP A 170 50.48 -3.24 0.56
C TRP A 170 51.51 -2.14 0.27
N GLN A 171 51.01 -0.92 0.13
CA GLN A 171 51.80 0.29 -0.11
C GLN A 171 51.69 1.21 1.12
N ASP A 172 52.82 1.76 1.55
CA ASP A 172 52.91 2.68 2.68
C ASP A 172 52.82 4.13 2.17
N ASP A 173 51.68 4.48 1.59
CA ASP A 173 51.42 5.85 1.15
C ASP A 173 50.85 6.68 2.29
N GLU A 174 51.36 7.90 2.43
CA GLU A 174 50.82 8.85 3.41
C GLU A 174 49.45 9.34 2.96
N PHE A 175 48.48 9.25 3.88
CA PHE A 175 47.15 9.80 3.64
C PHE A 175 47.17 11.31 3.83
N GLU A 176 47.00 12.04 2.72
CA GLU A 176 46.74 13.47 2.73
C GLU A 176 45.23 13.74 2.67
N ASP A 177 44.71 14.32 3.74
CA ASP A 177 43.32 14.75 3.82
C ASP A 177 43.13 16.07 3.05
N ILE A 178 42.85 15.95 1.76
CA ILE A 178 42.64 17.10 0.86
C ILE A 178 41.16 17.47 0.85
N ARG A 179 40.69 18.05 1.96
CA ARG A 179 39.40 18.74 2.01
C ARG A 179 39.62 20.21 1.72
N LEU A 180 39.15 20.65 0.56
CA LEU A 180 39.30 22.02 0.08
C LEU A 180 37.98 22.77 0.18
N VAL A 181 38.08 24.01 0.64
CA VAL A 181 36.97 24.95 0.68
C VAL A 181 37.38 26.17 -0.12
N LYS A 182 36.55 26.59 -1.06
CA LYS A 182 36.80 27.75 -1.91
C LYS A 182 35.92 28.90 -1.49
N ASP A 183 36.51 30.08 -1.32
CA ASP A 183 35.76 31.33 -1.14
C ASP A 183 35.19 31.79 -2.49
N VAL A 184 33.89 32.04 -2.54
CA VAL A 184 33.17 32.50 -3.73
C VAL A 184 33.55 33.94 -4.07
N ASP A 185 33.86 34.78 -3.08
CA ASP A 185 34.15 36.20 -3.29
C ASP A 185 35.59 36.45 -3.76
N THR A 186 36.56 35.75 -3.16
CA THR A 186 37.99 35.95 -3.41
C THR A 186 38.61 34.92 -4.33
N GLY A 187 37.97 33.75 -4.48
CA GLY A 187 38.51 32.62 -5.22
C GLY A 187 39.67 31.90 -4.52
N GLU A 188 40.00 32.28 -3.28
CA GLU A 188 41.03 31.61 -2.49
C GLU A 188 40.57 30.22 -2.04
N ILE A 189 41.53 29.29 -1.98
CA ILE A 189 41.30 27.90 -1.62
C ILE A 189 41.98 27.65 -0.27
N TYR A 190 41.22 27.16 0.70
CA TYR A 190 41.67 26.80 2.03
C TYR A 190 41.60 25.27 2.20
N GLN A 191 42.63 24.68 2.81
CA GLN A 191 42.75 23.24 3.03
C GLN A 191 42.63 22.88 4.52
N PHE A 192 41.80 21.87 4.81
CA PHE A 192 41.67 21.28 6.14
C PHE A 192 43.01 20.67 6.62
N ARG A 193 43.34 20.80 7.91
CA ARG A 193 44.61 20.43 8.57
C ARG A 193 45.87 21.19 8.13
N LYS A 194 45.77 22.08 7.15
CA LYS A 194 46.86 22.98 6.76
C LYS A 194 46.55 24.42 7.17
N ASP A 195 45.38 24.91 6.76
CA ASP A 195 44.95 26.29 7.01
C ASP A 195 43.98 26.40 8.21
N PHE A 196 43.27 25.32 8.53
CA PHE A 196 42.40 25.22 9.71
C PHE A 196 42.28 23.78 10.21
N ASN A 197 42.21 23.57 11.53
CA ASN A 197 42.20 22.22 12.11
C ASN A 197 40.80 21.69 12.38
N ASN A 198 39.84 22.59 12.58
CA ASN A 198 38.43 22.26 12.83
C ASN A 198 37.52 23.27 12.13
N TYR A 199 36.35 22.83 11.68
CA TYR A 199 35.38 23.72 11.03
C TYR A 199 34.73 24.74 11.98
N GLY A 200 34.91 24.56 13.29
CA GLY A 200 34.56 25.56 14.32
C GLY A 200 35.65 26.59 14.60
N GLU A 201 36.79 26.51 13.93
CA GLU A 201 37.89 27.47 14.06
C GLU A 201 37.66 28.67 13.11
N LYS A 202 38.23 29.82 13.47
CA LYS A 202 38.21 31.02 12.62
C LYS A 202 39.46 31.01 11.76
N ILE A 203 39.30 31.20 10.46
CA ILE A 203 40.43 31.34 9.53
C ILE A 203 40.95 32.78 9.64
N SER A 204 42.27 32.94 9.59
CA SER A 204 42.91 34.26 9.60
C SER A 204 42.42 35.12 8.43
N GLY A 205 41.62 36.15 8.72
CA GLY A 205 40.98 37.01 7.72
C GLY A 205 39.46 37.08 7.81
N PHE A 206 38.83 36.16 8.57
CA PHE A 206 37.38 36.12 8.77
C PHE A 206 37.00 36.14 10.25
N ASP A 207 35.94 36.89 10.59
CA ASP A 207 35.40 36.95 11.96
C ASP A 207 34.48 35.77 12.31
N ASN A 208 34.03 35.02 11.30
CA ASN A 208 33.11 33.89 11.40
C ASN A 208 33.85 32.55 11.35
N THR A 209 33.21 31.50 11.86
CA THR A 209 33.73 30.12 11.77
C THR A 209 33.57 29.54 10.36
N VAL A 210 34.36 28.53 10.00
CA VAL A 210 34.23 27.87 8.69
C VAL A 210 32.83 27.30 8.47
N ASN A 211 32.19 26.75 9.51
CA ASN A 211 30.80 26.29 9.46
C ASN A 211 29.83 27.42 9.09
N GLU A 212 29.94 28.58 9.75
CA GLU A 212 29.10 29.75 9.45
C GLU A 212 29.37 30.32 8.05
N LEU A 213 30.60 30.20 7.54
CA LEU A 213 30.97 30.63 6.19
C LEU A 213 30.45 29.67 5.10
N VAL A 214 30.40 28.37 5.38
CA VAL A 214 29.77 27.37 4.50
C VAL A 214 28.25 27.53 4.52
N GLU A 215 27.64 27.71 5.69
CA GLU A 215 26.18 27.89 5.83
C GLU A 215 25.68 29.19 5.19
N SER A 216 26.48 30.26 5.25
CA SER A 216 26.20 31.52 4.56
C SER A 216 26.42 31.48 3.04
N GLY A 217 26.90 30.34 2.50
CA GLY A 217 27.16 30.15 1.07
C GLY A 217 28.36 30.94 0.54
N LYS A 218 29.18 31.51 1.44
CA LYS A 218 30.41 32.20 1.06
C LYS A 218 31.52 31.22 0.70
N PHE A 219 31.49 30.05 1.33
CA PHE A 219 32.45 28.97 1.13
C PHE A 219 31.75 27.77 0.47
N GLU A 220 32.30 27.31 -0.65
CA GLU A 220 31.86 26.11 -1.35
C GLU A 220 32.87 24.98 -1.17
N HIS A 221 32.37 23.76 -0.90
CA HIS A 221 33.21 22.58 -0.88
C HIS A 221 33.67 22.26 -2.30
N LEU A 222 34.98 22.20 -2.50
CA LEU A 222 35.54 21.78 -3.77
C LEU A 222 35.76 20.27 -3.73
N GLU A 223 34.98 19.54 -4.54
CA GLU A 223 35.13 18.11 -4.69
C GLU A 223 36.45 17.81 -5.42
N VAL A 224 37.37 17.16 -4.73
CA VAL A 224 38.61 16.65 -5.32
C VAL A 224 38.36 15.20 -5.72
N ASP A 225 38.37 14.93 -7.01
CA ASP A 225 38.37 13.56 -7.51
C ASP A 225 39.72 12.91 -7.21
N ASN A 226 39.74 12.04 -6.20
CA ASN A 226 40.91 11.27 -5.78
C ASN A 226 40.93 9.86 -6.40
N SER A 227 40.17 9.61 -7.47
CA SER A 227 40.14 8.30 -8.15
C SER A 227 41.52 7.81 -8.58
N ASP A 228 42.39 8.70 -9.04
CA ASP A 228 43.77 8.40 -9.43
C ASP A 228 44.69 8.01 -8.24
N LYS A 229 44.25 8.28 -7.00
CA LYS A 229 44.97 7.96 -5.76
C LYS A 229 44.47 6.69 -5.07
N ILE A 230 43.52 5.97 -5.67
CA ILE A 230 43.03 4.71 -5.13
C ILE A 230 44.05 3.62 -5.44
N ASN A 231 44.74 3.15 -4.41
CA ASN A 231 45.68 2.04 -4.46
C ASN A 231 45.50 1.12 -3.24
N PHE A 232 46.18 -0.02 -3.24
CA PHE A 232 46.15 -0.93 -2.10
C PHE A 232 47.04 -0.44 -0.95
N SER A 233 46.57 0.60 -0.27
CA SER A 233 47.17 1.24 0.91
C SER A 233 46.08 1.77 1.84
N TYR A 234 46.47 2.19 3.05
CA TYR A 234 45.58 2.91 3.95
C TYR A 234 45.03 4.21 3.34
N ALA A 235 45.89 4.96 2.63
CA ALA A 235 45.48 6.19 1.96
C ALA A 235 44.45 5.92 0.86
N GLY A 236 44.66 4.87 0.06
CA GLY A 236 43.74 4.45 -0.98
C GLY A 236 42.38 3.99 -0.43
N VAL A 237 42.37 3.26 0.69
CA VAL A 237 41.13 2.90 1.43
C VAL A 237 40.38 4.16 1.86
N CYS A 238 41.07 5.16 2.40
CA CYS A 238 40.46 6.42 2.80
C CYS A 238 39.88 7.17 1.60
N HIS A 239 40.62 7.28 0.48
CA HIS A 239 40.12 7.94 -0.73
C HIS A 239 38.89 7.22 -1.31
N ALA A 240 38.88 5.88 -1.31
CA ALA A 240 37.75 5.08 -1.80
C ALA A 240 36.48 5.30 -0.96
N THR A 241 36.61 5.34 0.37
CA THR A 241 35.48 5.47 1.30
C THR A 241 35.00 6.90 1.52
N LEU A 242 35.87 7.90 1.30
CA LEU A 242 35.51 9.32 1.30
C LEU A 242 34.83 9.76 0.00
N SER A 243 34.93 8.96 -1.07
CA SER A 243 34.21 9.22 -2.32
C SER A 243 32.69 9.31 -2.10
N GLU A 244 31.98 9.95 -3.02
CA GLU A 244 30.51 10.04 -2.99
C GLU A 244 29.85 8.64 -2.92
N LYS A 245 30.44 7.65 -3.60
CA LYS A 245 29.98 6.25 -3.59
C LYS A 245 30.13 5.59 -2.23
N GLY A 246 31.13 6.00 -1.44
CA GLY A 246 31.43 5.40 -0.14
C GLY A 246 32.03 3.99 -0.22
N TYR A 247 32.47 3.53 -1.40
CA TYR A 247 33.18 2.26 -1.58
C TYR A 247 34.09 2.32 -2.80
N GLY A 248 35.07 1.43 -2.87
CA GLY A 248 35.95 1.29 -4.04
C GLY A 248 36.80 0.03 -4.02
N GLU A 249 37.12 -0.46 -5.21
CA GLU A 249 38.07 -1.55 -5.42
C GLU A 249 39.50 -1.02 -5.36
N LEU A 250 40.38 -1.78 -4.70
CA LEU A 250 41.78 -1.44 -4.52
C LEU A 250 42.63 -2.24 -5.52
N PRO A 251 43.42 -1.57 -6.38
CA PRO A 251 44.29 -2.24 -7.33
C PRO A 251 45.62 -2.68 -6.70
N PHE A 252 46.20 -3.74 -7.27
CA PHE A 252 47.56 -4.20 -7.01
C PHE A 252 48.61 -3.16 -7.41
N LYS A 253 49.88 -3.34 -6.99
CA LYS A 253 50.98 -2.41 -7.33
C LYS A 253 51.16 -2.19 -8.84
N LEU A 254 50.84 -3.21 -9.65
CA LEU A 254 50.92 -3.16 -11.11
C LEU A 254 49.66 -2.59 -11.79
N GLY A 255 48.66 -2.13 -11.01
CA GLY A 255 47.43 -1.51 -11.51
C GLY A 255 46.30 -2.49 -11.86
N HIS A 256 46.49 -3.79 -11.62
CA HIS A 256 45.41 -4.79 -11.80
C HIS A 256 44.37 -4.67 -10.68
N VAL A 257 43.10 -4.88 -10.99
CA VAL A 257 42.03 -4.89 -9.98
C VAL A 257 42.04 -6.18 -9.15
N GLY A 258 41.52 -6.12 -7.93
CA GLY A 258 41.28 -7.31 -7.09
C GLY A 258 42.20 -7.50 -5.89
N ALA A 259 43.01 -6.49 -5.51
CA ALA A 259 43.79 -6.57 -4.28
C ALA A 259 42.88 -6.50 -3.04
N GLY A 260 41.80 -5.71 -3.11
CA GLY A 260 40.78 -5.66 -2.08
C GLY A 260 39.62 -4.76 -2.44
N ILE A 261 38.65 -4.62 -1.53
CA ILE A 261 37.55 -3.67 -1.63
C ILE A 261 37.38 -2.98 -0.27
N ALA A 262 37.16 -1.67 -0.30
CA ALA A 262 36.87 -0.88 0.88
C ALA A 262 35.44 -0.34 0.83
N VAL A 263 34.78 -0.29 1.99
CA VAL A 263 33.42 0.24 2.15
C VAL A 263 33.34 1.14 3.38
N ARG A 264 32.54 2.20 3.28
CA ARG A 264 32.19 3.08 4.39
C ARG A 264 31.00 2.51 5.15
N THR A 265 31.11 2.50 6.47
CA THR A 265 30.01 2.11 7.38
C THR A 265 28.97 3.23 7.47
N VAL A 266 27.73 2.88 7.86
CA VAL A 266 26.64 3.88 7.95
C VAL A 266 26.76 4.72 9.21
N LEU A 267 27.06 4.09 10.35
CA LEU A 267 27.10 4.74 11.67
C LEU A 267 28.52 5.13 12.12
N GLY A 268 29.55 4.80 11.32
CA GLY A 268 30.94 5.04 11.67
C GLY A 268 31.51 3.91 12.53
N ASP A 269 32.00 4.27 13.70
CA ASP A 269 32.68 3.33 14.58
C ASP A 269 31.67 2.44 15.32
N GLY A 270 31.98 1.15 15.46
CA GLY A 270 31.06 0.18 16.07
C GLY A 270 31.45 -1.27 15.85
N MET A 271 30.59 -2.16 16.35
CA MET A 271 30.67 -3.61 16.16
C MET A 271 29.62 -4.02 15.13
N TYR A 272 30.04 -4.63 14.03
CA TYR A 272 29.15 -5.01 12.94
C TYR A 272 29.11 -6.53 12.78
N PRO A 273 27.91 -7.16 12.86
CA PRO A 273 27.80 -8.61 12.73
C PRO A 273 27.98 -9.07 11.27
N VAL A 274 28.61 -10.23 11.12
CA VAL A 274 28.94 -10.87 9.85
C VAL A 274 28.21 -12.20 9.76
N TYR A 275 27.53 -12.42 8.64
CA TYR A 275 26.76 -13.62 8.40
C TYR A 275 27.28 -14.37 7.17
N ALA A 276 27.22 -15.69 7.23
CA ALA A 276 27.43 -16.57 6.09
C ALA A 276 26.14 -17.29 5.70
N GLU A 277 25.86 -17.34 4.40
CA GLU A 277 24.97 -18.31 3.81
C GLU A 277 25.79 -19.55 3.45
N LYS A 278 25.47 -20.67 4.09
CA LYS A 278 26.09 -21.97 3.87
C LYS A 278 25.16 -22.88 3.07
N TYR A 279 25.74 -23.60 2.13
CA TYR A 279 25.10 -24.71 1.41
C TYR A 279 25.99 -25.94 1.57
N ASP A 280 25.43 -27.02 2.12
CA ASP A 280 26.17 -28.28 2.36
C ASP A 280 27.47 -28.03 3.17
N GLY A 281 27.37 -27.18 4.21
CA GLY A 281 28.49 -26.79 5.07
C GLY A 281 29.53 -25.85 4.43
N LYS A 282 29.42 -25.53 3.14
CA LYS A 282 30.32 -24.61 2.42
C LYS A 282 29.74 -23.20 2.40
N ILE A 283 30.58 -22.20 2.65
CA ILE A 283 30.18 -20.78 2.60
C ILE A 283 30.05 -20.37 1.14
N VAL A 284 28.85 -19.92 0.75
CA VAL A 284 28.55 -19.47 -0.62
C VAL A 284 28.41 -17.95 -0.69
N ARG A 285 27.95 -17.32 0.40
CA ARG A 285 27.87 -15.86 0.51
C ARG A 285 28.27 -15.43 1.91
N VAL A 286 29.01 -14.33 1.98
CA VAL A 286 29.24 -13.58 3.22
C VAL A 286 28.66 -12.19 3.04
N TYR A 287 27.97 -11.68 4.06
CA TYR A 287 27.47 -10.32 4.08
C TYR A 287 27.65 -9.69 5.46
N PHE A 288 27.86 -8.37 5.46
CA PHE A 288 28.08 -7.53 6.63
C PHE A 288 26.84 -6.69 6.86
N ASN A 289 26.29 -6.72 8.07
CA ASN A 289 25.21 -5.80 8.44
C ASN A 289 25.83 -4.52 9.03
N LEU A 290 25.71 -3.41 8.30
CA LEU A 290 26.29 -2.12 8.67
C LEU A 290 25.28 -1.17 9.37
N ILE A 291 24.19 -1.72 9.90
CA ILE A 291 23.08 -1.01 10.57
C ILE A 291 22.87 -1.63 11.95
#